data_AF-A0A4Y9MF37-F1
#
_entry.id   AF-A0A4Y9MF37-F1
#
_cell.length_a   1.000
_cell.length_b   1.000
_cell.length_c   1.000
_cell.angle_alpha   90.00
_cell.angle_beta   90.00
_cell.angle_gamma   90.00
#
_symmetry.space_group_name_H-M   'P 1'
#
loop_
_entity.id
_entity.type
_entity.pdbx_description
1 polymer ?
#
loop_
_entity_poly.entity_id
_entity_poly.type
_entity_poly.pdbx_seq_one_letter_code
_entity_poly.pdbx_strand_id
1 'polypeptide(L)'
;MASPPAGLSVLPVPGLPEFAPGDDLAAAIVAAAPWLADGDVVVVTSKVVSKVEGRLVRVEPGADREAARQRAVDDETVRVLARRGPLRIVQTRHGWVVAAAGIDASNVSADALVLLPEDSDASARRLRARLRELAGVDVAVVVSDTFGRTWREGLTDVAVGAAGIDALEDHRGAVDAHGNRLETTRTAVVDEIASAADLVKGKLAGVPVAVVRGLGLRRPDDDADEGTRPLVRLPADDLFPYGSRDVVASRAPEPHLVPRPGELEAVAEAFRVAAAALPEFPVVLRYGGEGDGVVDVHLSDTVGLRTAVNLGAVVGVAVVQLHAMGWSTRWEPVGTPGGTSLVGRLWLGGAPL
;
A
#
# COMPACT_ATOMS: atom_id res chain seq x y z
N MET A 1 -33.84 -8.24 22.42
CA MET A 1 -33.61 -7.15 21.45
C MET A 1 -32.39 -6.39 21.94
N ALA A 2 -31.35 -6.24 21.13
CA ALA A 2 -30.21 -5.40 21.48
C ALA A 2 -30.69 -3.95 21.64
N SER A 3 -30.25 -3.26 22.68
CA SER A 3 -30.54 -1.83 22.85
C SER A 3 -30.05 -1.07 21.63
N PRO A 4 -30.79 -0.06 21.12
CA PRO A 4 -30.31 0.78 20.04
C PRO A 4 -28.96 1.38 20.46
N PRO A 5 -27.97 1.45 19.55
CA PRO A 5 -26.68 2.04 19.88
C PRO A 5 -26.90 3.48 20.34
N ALA A 6 -26.29 3.85 21.47
CA ALA A 6 -26.23 5.23 21.88
C ALA A 6 -25.52 6.04 20.79
N GLY A 7 -25.92 7.31 20.59
CA GLY A 7 -25.21 8.20 19.67
C GLY A 7 -23.76 8.40 20.11
N LEU A 8 -22.87 8.66 19.15
CA LEU A 8 -21.49 9.06 19.41
C LEU A 8 -21.32 10.58 19.24
N SER A 9 -20.34 11.16 19.93
CA SER A 9 -19.94 12.55 19.76
C SER A 9 -18.48 12.66 19.30
N VAL A 10 -18.21 13.59 18.40
CA VAL A 10 -16.86 13.96 17.95
C VAL A 10 -16.60 15.40 18.39
N LEU A 11 -15.61 15.60 19.26
CA LEU A 11 -15.35 16.87 19.95
C LEU A 11 -13.96 17.40 19.56
N PRO A 12 -13.84 18.58 18.94
CA PRO A 12 -12.53 19.18 18.68
C PRO A 12 -11.86 19.61 20.00
N VAL A 13 -10.53 19.59 20.04
CA VAL A 13 -9.72 20.15 21.14
C VAL A 13 -9.06 21.45 20.67
N PRO A 14 -9.75 22.61 20.75
CA PRO A 14 -9.20 23.89 20.34
C PRO A 14 -8.18 24.44 21.36
N GLY A 15 -7.43 25.46 20.95
CA GLY A 15 -6.53 26.19 21.86
C GLY A 15 -5.19 25.51 22.13
N LEU A 16 -4.86 24.46 21.39
CA LEU A 16 -3.52 23.85 21.42
C LEU A 16 -2.48 24.78 20.78
N PRO A 17 -1.23 24.79 21.28
CA PRO A 17 -0.16 25.63 20.75
C PRO A 17 0.38 25.09 19.42
N GLU A 18 1.23 25.88 18.77
CA GLU A 18 2.12 25.37 17.73
C GLU A 18 3.24 24.55 18.39
N PHE A 19 3.31 23.26 18.10
CA PHE A 19 4.24 22.34 18.74
C PHE A 19 5.65 22.38 18.12
N ALA A 20 6.65 22.30 18.97
CA ALA A 20 8.06 22.18 18.64
C ALA A 20 8.66 20.86 19.18
N PRO A 21 9.85 20.44 18.70
CA PRO A 21 10.54 19.27 19.22
C PRO A 21 10.72 19.33 20.74
N GLY A 22 10.31 18.27 21.43
CA GLY A 22 10.41 18.12 22.88
C GLY A 22 9.20 18.63 23.70
N ASP A 23 8.20 19.25 23.07
CA ASP A 23 7.01 19.71 23.80
C ASP A 23 6.17 18.55 24.38
N ASP A 24 5.60 18.74 25.58
CA ASP A 24 4.71 17.77 26.21
C ASP A 24 3.28 17.88 25.62
N LEU A 25 3.05 17.12 24.55
CA LEU A 25 1.75 17.02 23.87
C LEU A 25 0.62 16.60 24.81
N ALA A 26 0.87 15.67 25.73
CA ALA A 26 -0.14 15.17 26.65
C ALA A 26 -0.57 16.26 27.64
N ALA A 27 0.38 17.00 28.21
CA ALA A 27 0.09 18.12 29.10
C ALA A 27 -0.75 19.20 28.41
N ALA A 28 -0.43 19.54 27.16
CA ALA A 28 -1.22 20.48 26.37
C ALA A 28 -2.66 19.98 26.13
N ILE A 29 -2.83 18.69 25.82
CA ILE A 29 -4.15 18.06 25.65
C ILE A 29 -4.95 18.11 26.95
N VAL A 30 -4.37 17.73 28.09
CA VAL A 30 -5.07 17.74 29.39
C VAL A 30 -5.50 19.16 29.78
N ALA A 31 -4.66 20.16 29.52
CA ALA A 31 -5.01 21.55 29.78
C ALA A 31 -6.17 22.05 28.90
N ALA A 32 -6.19 21.68 27.62
CA ALA A 32 -7.22 22.11 26.67
C ALA A 32 -8.52 21.27 26.75
N ALA A 33 -8.42 20.02 27.19
CA ALA A 33 -9.53 19.08 27.33
C ALA A 33 -9.59 18.48 28.75
N PRO A 34 -9.82 19.30 29.80
CA PRO A 34 -9.98 18.80 31.17
C PRO A 34 -11.25 17.95 31.36
N TRP A 35 -12.09 17.88 30.33
CA TRP A 35 -13.32 17.09 30.27
C TRP A 35 -13.12 15.68 29.68
N LEU A 36 -11.89 15.27 29.37
CA LEU A 36 -11.57 13.89 29.00
C LEU A 36 -12.10 12.91 30.04
N ALA A 37 -12.58 11.77 29.57
CA ALA A 37 -13.20 10.75 30.42
C ALA A 37 -12.78 9.35 30.00
N ASP A 38 -12.95 8.39 30.91
CA ASP A 38 -12.74 6.98 30.61
C ASP A 38 -13.57 6.53 29.41
N GLY A 39 -12.96 5.68 28.57
CA GLY A 39 -13.60 5.18 27.35
C GLY A 39 -13.45 6.09 26.14
N ASP A 40 -12.97 7.33 26.29
CA ASP A 40 -12.71 8.22 25.15
C ASP A 40 -11.61 7.67 24.23
N VAL A 41 -11.68 8.06 22.96
CA VAL A 41 -10.62 7.87 21.97
C VAL A 41 -10.06 9.23 21.58
N VAL A 42 -8.79 9.48 21.91
CA VAL A 42 -8.06 10.69 21.54
C VAL A 42 -7.43 10.48 20.18
N VAL A 43 -7.91 11.19 19.17
CA VAL A 43 -7.37 11.15 17.81
C VAL A 43 -6.48 12.35 17.59
N VAL A 44 -5.20 12.12 17.30
CA VAL A 44 -4.17 13.14 17.12
C VAL A 44 -3.53 13.04 15.74
N THR A 45 -3.26 14.17 15.08
CA THR A 45 -2.58 14.14 13.78
C THR A 45 -1.13 13.67 13.91
N SER A 46 -0.66 12.87 12.95
CA SER A 46 0.73 12.45 12.82
C SER A 46 1.68 13.65 12.83
N LYS A 47 1.27 14.78 12.21
CA LYS A 47 2.07 16.00 12.14
C LYS A 47 2.51 16.53 13.49
N VAL A 48 1.61 16.62 14.47
CA VAL A 48 2.02 17.15 15.80
C VAL A 48 2.85 16.13 16.56
N VAL A 49 2.57 14.84 16.41
CA VAL A 49 3.41 13.77 16.96
C VAL A 49 4.83 13.84 16.38
N SER A 50 4.95 13.95 15.05
CA SER A 50 6.23 14.11 14.35
C SER A 50 6.98 15.36 14.78
N LYS A 51 6.30 16.48 14.99
CA LYS A 51 6.93 17.72 15.47
C LYS A 51 7.53 17.54 16.86
N VAL A 52 6.75 17.04 17.83
CA VAL A 52 7.25 16.85 19.20
C VAL A 52 8.35 15.80 19.29
N GLU A 53 8.35 14.82 18.38
CA GLU A 53 9.40 13.80 18.27
C GLU A 53 10.61 14.22 17.41
N GLY A 54 10.59 15.43 16.83
CA GLY A 54 11.70 15.93 16.03
C GLY A 54 11.87 15.23 14.67
N ARG A 55 10.81 14.62 14.12
CA ARG A 55 10.78 13.97 12.80
C ARG A 55 10.69 15.01 11.67
N LEU A 56 11.66 15.91 11.64
CA LEU A 56 11.73 17.06 10.74
C LEU A 56 12.98 16.97 9.86
N VAL A 57 12.82 17.24 8.57
CA VAL A 57 13.95 17.44 7.64
C VAL A 57 14.11 18.93 7.39
N ARG A 58 15.27 19.47 7.77
CA ARG A 58 15.60 20.88 7.56
C ARG A 58 15.90 21.15 6.09
N VAL A 59 15.33 22.24 5.57
CA VAL A 59 15.56 22.75 4.22
C VAL A 59 16.27 24.09 4.36
N GLU A 60 17.55 24.12 4.00
CA GLU A 60 18.36 25.33 4.10
C GLU A 60 17.85 26.45 3.16
N PRO A 61 17.96 27.73 3.55
CA PRO A 61 17.59 28.84 2.70
C PRO A 61 18.29 28.79 1.33
N GLY A 62 17.52 28.92 0.26
CA GLY A 62 18.04 28.86 -1.12
C GLY A 62 18.27 27.45 -1.67
N ALA A 63 18.05 26.40 -0.88
CA ALA A 63 18.06 25.02 -1.37
C ALA A 63 16.80 24.69 -2.18
N ASP A 64 16.93 23.75 -3.12
CA ASP A 64 15.78 23.21 -3.83
C ASP A 64 14.96 22.32 -2.88
N ARG A 65 13.85 22.88 -2.40
CA ARG A 65 12.92 22.22 -1.48
C ARG A 65 12.29 20.97 -2.08
N GLU A 66 12.01 20.96 -3.38
CA GLU A 66 11.43 19.78 -4.03
C GLU A 66 12.48 18.68 -4.17
N ALA A 67 13.73 19.02 -4.47
CA ALA A 67 14.81 18.04 -4.44
C ALA A 67 15.06 17.48 -3.02
N ALA A 68 14.97 18.31 -1.99
CA ALA A 68 15.05 17.87 -0.59
C ALA A 68 13.90 16.92 -0.22
N ARG A 69 12.67 17.27 -0.64
CA ARG A 69 11.50 16.41 -0.47
C ARG A 69 11.68 15.09 -1.17
N GLN A 70 12.18 15.09 -2.39
CA GLN A 70 12.31 13.86 -3.16
C GLN A 70 13.37 12.92 -2.59
N ARG A 71 14.46 13.46 -2.04
CA ARG A 71 15.43 12.68 -1.25
C ARG A 71 14.81 12.09 0.00
N ALA A 72 14.06 12.88 0.77
CA ALA A 72 13.38 12.36 1.96
C ALA A 72 12.35 11.26 1.59
N VAL A 73 11.64 11.40 0.47
CA VAL A 73 10.77 10.32 -0.04
C VAL A 73 11.59 9.08 -0.37
N ASP A 74 12.77 9.21 -0.99
CA ASP A 74 13.64 8.08 -1.28
C ASP A 74 14.09 7.35 -0.01
N ASP A 75 14.50 8.09 1.02
CA ASP A 75 14.99 7.54 2.29
C ASP A 75 13.92 6.76 3.09
N GLU A 76 12.66 7.17 2.93
CA GLU A 76 11.49 6.52 3.56
C GLU A 76 10.85 5.43 2.68
N THR A 77 11.28 5.31 1.42
CA THR A 77 10.69 4.36 0.45
C THR A 77 11.33 2.98 0.56
N VAL A 78 10.51 1.96 0.82
CA VAL A 78 10.90 0.54 0.65
C VAL A 78 10.76 0.12 -0.80
N ARG A 79 9.62 0.46 -1.43
CA ARG A 79 9.38 0.19 -2.85
C ARG A 79 8.45 1.23 -3.46
N VAL A 80 8.59 1.44 -4.77
CA VAL A 80 7.71 2.32 -5.53
C VAL A 80 6.62 1.50 -6.22
N LEU A 81 5.36 1.92 -6.05
CA LEU A 81 4.20 1.26 -6.64
C LEU A 81 3.63 2.02 -7.83
N ALA A 82 3.73 3.34 -7.87
CA ALA A 82 3.26 4.08 -9.03
C ALA A 82 3.98 5.42 -9.15
N ARG A 83 4.13 5.92 -10.38
CA ARG A 83 4.72 7.23 -10.66
C ARG A 83 3.90 8.00 -11.71
N ARG A 84 3.79 9.31 -11.50
CA ARG A 84 3.29 10.28 -12.49
C ARG A 84 4.06 11.59 -12.33
N GLY A 85 5.07 11.80 -13.17
CA GLY A 85 6.01 12.90 -12.99
C GLY A 85 6.74 12.78 -11.64
N PRO A 86 6.84 13.85 -10.84
CA PRO A 86 7.48 13.80 -9.52
C PRO A 86 6.64 13.07 -8.46
N LEU A 87 5.32 12.91 -8.68
CA LEU A 87 4.43 12.23 -7.74
C LEU A 87 4.68 10.73 -7.76
N ARG A 88 4.84 10.14 -6.57
CA ARG A 88 5.06 8.71 -6.37
C ARG A 88 4.12 8.16 -5.30
N ILE A 89 3.55 6.99 -5.56
CA ILE A 89 2.94 6.13 -4.55
C ILE A 89 3.99 5.10 -4.16
N VAL A 90 4.28 5.02 -2.86
CA VAL A 90 5.38 4.20 -2.33
C VAL A 90 4.90 3.43 -1.12
N GLN A 91 5.54 2.30 -0.85
CA GLN A 91 5.47 1.64 0.44
C GLN A 91 6.52 2.27 1.35
N THR A 92 6.10 2.75 2.52
CA THR A 92 7.01 3.26 3.56
C THR A 92 7.59 2.12 4.40
N ARG A 93 8.56 2.42 5.26
CA ARG A 93 9.16 1.46 6.21
C ARG A 93 8.14 0.89 7.21
N HIS A 94 7.09 1.66 7.52
CA HIS A 94 5.94 1.22 8.32
C HIS A 94 5.05 0.20 7.58
N GLY A 95 5.16 0.12 6.26
CA GLY A 95 4.31 -0.70 5.41
C GLY A 95 3.17 0.07 4.72
N TRP A 96 2.96 1.36 5.03
CA TRP A 96 1.91 2.18 4.41
C TRP A 96 2.16 2.40 2.92
N VAL A 97 1.14 2.16 2.10
CA VAL A 97 1.15 2.50 0.67
C VAL A 97 0.49 3.86 0.48
N VAL A 98 1.30 4.90 0.26
CA VAL A 98 0.84 6.29 0.29
C VAL A 98 1.62 7.16 -0.71
N ALA A 99 1.02 8.30 -1.08
CA ALA A 99 1.70 9.31 -1.87
C ALA A 99 2.86 9.96 -1.09
N ALA A 100 4.00 10.15 -1.77
CA ALA A 100 5.16 10.86 -1.24
C ALA A 100 5.60 10.40 0.17
N ALA A 101 5.49 9.10 0.46
CA ALA A 101 5.84 8.49 1.74
C ALA A 101 5.13 9.08 2.99
N GLY A 102 4.00 9.78 2.82
CA GLY A 102 3.34 10.49 3.92
C GLY A 102 4.09 11.76 4.36
N ILE A 103 5.09 12.21 3.59
CA ILE A 103 5.86 13.41 3.90
C ILE A 103 5.01 14.65 3.59
N ASP A 104 4.78 15.42 4.64
CA ASP A 104 4.02 16.66 4.56
C ASP A 104 4.95 17.87 4.38
N ALA A 105 4.68 18.65 3.34
CA ALA A 105 5.33 19.93 3.04
C ALA A 105 4.40 21.13 3.27
N SER A 106 3.15 20.88 3.66
CA SER A 106 2.07 21.85 3.86
C SER A 106 1.86 22.17 5.35
N ASN A 107 1.43 23.40 5.63
CA ASN A 107 1.23 23.91 7.00
C ASN A 107 2.45 23.71 7.92
N VAL A 108 3.64 23.82 7.34
CA VAL A 108 4.93 23.94 8.03
C VAL A 108 5.70 25.11 7.44
N SER A 109 6.61 25.66 8.23
CA SER A 109 7.52 26.69 7.76
C SER A 109 8.31 26.21 6.54
N ALA A 110 8.66 27.14 5.65
CA ALA A 110 9.28 26.81 4.37
C ALA A 110 10.65 26.12 4.51
N ASP A 111 11.26 26.18 5.70
CA ASP A 111 12.54 25.60 6.08
C ASP A 111 12.44 24.16 6.62
N ALA A 112 11.25 23.53 6.59
CA ALA A 112 11.08 22.16 7.05
C ALA A 112 10.13 21.31 6.19
N LEU A 113 10.36 20.00 6.28
CA LEU A 113 9.44 18.93 5.87
C LEU A 113 9.17 18.05 7.10
N VAL A 114 7.97 17.48 7.18
CA VAL A 114 7.57 16.60 8.29
C VAL A 114 7.49 15.18 7.78
N LEU A 115 8.25 14.29 8.41
CA LEU A 115 8.17 12.85 8.18
C LEU A 115 7.09 12.25 9.08
N LEU A 116 6.62 11.05 8.77
CA LEU A 116 5.82 10.29 9.73
C LEU A 116 6.64 9.97 11.01
N PRO A 117 5.97 9.78 12.16
CA PRO A 117 6.61 9.23 13.37
C PRO A 117 7.26 7.90 13.03
N GLU A 118 8.46 7.64 13.57
CA GLU A 118 9.22 6.41 13.28
C GLU A 118 8.49 5.13 13.74
N ASP A 119 7.76 5.23 14.85
CA ASP A 119 6.82 4.21 15.33
C ASP A 119 5.61 4.90 15.94
N SER A 120 4.57 5.08 15.12
CA SER A 120 3.34 5.77 15.52
C SER A 120 2.53 5.00 16.56
N ASP A 121 2.61 3.66 16.60
CA ASP A 121 1.97 2.84 17.64
C ASP A 121 2.68 3.08 18.99
N ALA A 122 4.01 3.12 19.01
CA ALA A 122 4.76 3.47 20.21
C ALA A 122 4.49 4.90 20.68
N SER A 123 4.35 5.85 19.75
CA SER A 123 3.92 7.22 20.07
C SER A 123 2.53 7.25 20.71
N ALA A 124 1.57 6.49 20.15
CA ALA A 124 0.23 6.36 20.71
C ALA A 124 0.25 5.79 22.14
N ARG A 125 1.04 4.73 22.39
CA ARG A 125 1.20 4.12 23.72
C ARG A 125 1.79 5.10 24.73
N ARG A 126 2.84 5.84 24.36
CA ARG A 126 3.45 6.88 25.22
C ARG A 126 2.45 7.98 25.56
N LEU A 127 1.70 8.46 24.57
CA LEU A 127 0.68 9.49 24.77
C LEU A 127 -0.43 8.98 25.70
N ARG A 128 -0.95 7.77 25.46
CA ARG A 128 -1.95 7.12 26.33
C ARG A 128 -1.48 7.02 27.78
N ALA A 129 -0.27 6.50 28.00
CA ALA A 129 0.31 6.35 29.33
C ALA A 129 0.44 7.71 30.04
N ARG A 130 0.92 8.74 29.33
CA ARG A 130 1.08 10.09 29.87
C ARG A 130 -0.26 10.78 30.16
N LEU A 131 -1.29 10.56 29.34
CA LEU A 131 -2.65 11.05 29.61
C LEU A 131 -3.24 10.40 30.87
N ARG A 132 -3.03 9.09 31.05
CA ARG A 132 -3.43 8.38 32.27
C ARG A 132 -2.71 8.93 33.50
N GLU A 133 -1.41 9.20 33.40
CA GLU A 133 -0.63 9.78 34.50
C GLU A 133 -1.13 11.18 34.90
N LEU A 134 -1.38 12.04 33.92
CA LEU A 134 -1.71 13.46 34.16
C LEU A 134 -3.17 13.72 34.52
N ALA A 135 -4.10 12.98 33.91
CA ALA A 135 -5.54 13.20 34.06
C ALA A 135 -6.27 12.05 34.76
N GLY A 136 -5.61 10.93 35.04
CA GLY A 136 -6.22 9.77 35.70
C GLY A 136 -7.26 9.02 34.86
N VAL A 137 -7.28 9.24 33.56
CA VAL A 137 -8.28 8.66 32.62
C VAL A 137 -7.73 7.47 31.84
N ASP A 138 -8.60 6.51 31.52
CA ASP A 138 -8.31 5.40 30.62
C ASP A 138 -8.90 5.61 29.23
N VAL A 139 -8.08 6.18 28.35
CA VAL A 139 -8.42 6.48 26.96
C VAL A 139 -7.71 5.53 25.99
N ALA A 140 -8.24 5.43 24.77
CA ALA A 140 -7.48 4.94 23.63
C ALA A 140 -6.87 6.13 22.88
N VAL A 141 -5.82 5.89 22.12
CA VAL A 141 -5.16 6.91 21.28
C VAL A 141 -5.06 6.41 19.85
N VAL A 142 -5.41 7.24 18.89
CA VAL A 142 -5.21 7.01 17.45
C VAL A 142 -4.39 8.16 16.88
N VAL A 143 -3.27 7.83 16.25
CA VAL A 143 -2.49 8.77 15.44
C VAL A 143 -3.02 8.69 14.02
N SER A 144 -3.56 9.79 13.49
CA SER A 144 -4.16 9.86 12.16
C SER A 144 -3.31 10.62 11.16
N ASP A 145 -3.39 10.25 9.89
CA ASP A 145 -2.81 11.03 8.79
C ASP A 145 -3.73 11.04 7.56
N THR A 146 -3.56 12.06 6.71
CA THR A 146 -4.45 12.30 5.58
C THR A 146 -3.98 11.54 4.35
N PHE A 147 -4.70 10.48 3.97
CA PHE A 147 -4.33 9.63 2.83
C PHE A 147 -5.32 9.78 1.67
N GLY A 148 -4.81 9.51 0.45
CA GLY A 148 -5.65 9.20 -0.70
C GLY A 148 -6.03 7.72 -0.70
N ARG A 149 -6.94 7.33 -1.59
CA ARG A 149 -7.38 5.93 -1.70
C ARG A 149 -7.68 5.56 -3.15
N THR A 150 -7.54 4.29 -3.48
CA THR A 150 -7.72 3.81 -4.85
C THR A 150 -9.15 4.01 -5.33
N TRP A 151 -9.28 4.38 -6.61
CA TRP A 151 -10.56 4.48 -7.34
C TRP A 151 -11.58 5.51 -6.82
N ARG A 152 -11.18 6.39 -5.90
CA ARG A 152 -12.03 7.48 -5.39
C ARG A 152 -11.23 8.78 -5.35
N GLU A 153 -11.86 9.87 -5.77
CA GLU A 153 -11.31 11.21 -5.58
C GLU A 153 -11.53 11.69 -4.15
N GLY A 154 -10.66 12.60 -3.70
CA GLY A 154 -10.66 13.14 -2.34
C GLY A 154 -9.71 12.41 -1.39
N LEU A 155 -9.47 13.05 -0.25
CA LEU A 155 -8.63 12.56 0.84
C LEU A 155 -9.50 12.25 2.05
N THR A 156 -9.05 11.33 2.90
CA THR A 156 -9.65 11.04 4.20
C THR A 156 -8.55 10.72 5.19
N ASP A 157 -8.79 10.97 6.47
CA ASP A 157 -7.85 10.52 7.49
C ASP A 157 -7.97 9.02 7.74
N VAL A 158 -6.83 8.38 7.92
CA VAL A 158 -6.68 6.98 8.31
C VAL A 158 -5.78 6.90 9.53
N ALA A 159 -5.82 5.78 10.25
CA ALA A 159 -4.92 5.53 11.36
C ALA A 159 -3.53 5.11 10.83
N VAL A 160 -2.49 5.76 11.35
CA VAL A 160 -1.09 5.37 11.14
C VAL A 160 -0.44 4.86 12.43
N GLY A 161 -1.09 5.07 13.57
CA GLY A 161 -0.75 4.47 14.86
C GLY A 161 -1.96 4.34 15.79
N ALA A 162 -1.95 3.37 16.71
CA ALA A 162 -3.02 3.14 17.67
C ALA A 162 -2.52 2.53 18.99
N ALA A 163 -3.23 2.80 20.08
CA ALA A 163 -3.01 2.18 21.39
C ALA A 163 -4.29 2.13 22.24
N GLY A 164 -4.49 1.04 22.96
CA GLY A 164 -5.67 0.80 23.82
C GLY A 164 -6.97 0.53 23.06
N ILE A 165 -6.87 0.15 21.78
CA ILE A 165 -7.99 -0.15 20.89
C ILE A 165 -7.58 -1.15 19.82
N ASP A 166 -8.43 -2.15 19.53
CA ASP A 166 -8.21 -3.07 18.41
C ASP A 166 -8.28 -2.29 17.08
N ALA A 167 -7.27 -2.41 16.22
CA ALA A 167 -7.33 -1.77 14.90
C ALA A 167 -8.39 -2.38 13.98
N LEU A 168 -8.66 -3.68 14.13
CA LEU A 168 -9.64 -4.41 13.35
C LEU A 168 -10.70 -5.05 14.25
N GLU A 169 -11.96 -4.76 13.94
CA GLU A 169 -13.07 -5.55 14.45
C GLU A 169 -13.27 -6.76 13.53
N ASP A 170 -12.96 -7.95 14.04
CA ASP A 170 -13.04 -9.20 13.27
C ASP A 170 -14.38 -9.89 13.50
N HIS A 171 -15.22 -9.92 12.46
CA HIS A 171 -16.51 -10.60 12.50
C HIS A 171 -16.45 -11.99 11.86
N ARG A 172 -15.26 -12.47 11.45
CA ARG A 172 -15.15 -13.79 10.81
C ARG A 172 -15.55 -14.89 11.79
N GLY A 173 -16.39 -15.79 11.30
CA GLY A 173 -16.99 -16.85 12.10
C GLY A 173 -18.24 -16.44 12.87
N ALA A 174 -18.58 -15.15 12.97
CA ALA A 174 -19.85 -14.72 13.52
C ALA A 174 -21.01 -15.12 12.59
N VAL A 175 -22.20 -15.27 13.18
CA VAL A 175 -23.43 -15.65 12.46
C VAL A 175 -24.38 -14.46 12.49
N ASP A 176 -24.86 -14.05 11.31
CA ASP A 176 -25.79 -12.94 11.18
C ASP A 176 -27.22 -13.31 11.62
N ALA A 177 -28.13 -12.33 11.61
CA ALA A 177 -29.53 -12.54 12.01
C ALA A 177 -30.30 -13.53 11.11
N HIS A 178 -29.77 -13.88 9.95
CA HIS A 178 -30.35 -14.83 9.00
C HIS A 178 -29.68 -16.22 9.07
N GLY A 179 -28.70 -16.42 9.96
CA GLY A 179 -27.98 -17.69 10.10
C GLY A 179 -26.76 -17.83 9.18
N ASN A 180 -26.35 -16.79 8.46
CA ASN A 180 -25.17 -16.85 7.58
C ASN A 180 -23.89 -16.62 8.37
N ARG A 181 -22.88 -17.45 8.15
CA ARG A 181 -21.54 -17.26 8.70
C ARG A 181 -20.79 -16.19 7.90
N LEU A 182 -20.21 -15.21 8.59
CA LEU A 182 -19.36 -14.19 7.98
C LEU A 182 -17.95 -14.77 7.78
N GLU A 183 -17.44 -14.80 6.55
CA GLU A 183 -16.16 -15.44 6.23
C GLU A 183 -14.99 -14.46 6.09
N THR A 184 -15.25 -13.21 5.68
CA THR A 184 -14.20 -12.24 5.33
C THR A 184 -14.33 -10.89 6.05
N THR A 185 -15.41 -10.69 6.81
CA THR A 185 -15.77 -9.38 7.35
C THR A 185 -14.83 -8.96 8.47
N ARG A 186 -13.97 -7.98 8.20
CA ARG A 186 -13.14 -7.27 9.17
C ARG A 186 -13.30 -5.77 8.94
N THR A 187 -13.57 -5.02 9.99
CA THR A 187 -13.78 -3.57 9.91
C THR A 187 -12.56 -2.85 10.49
N ALA A 188 -11.99 -1.90 9.74
CA ALA A 188 -10.92 -1.04 10.21
C ALA A 188 -11.47 0.08 11.09
N VAL A 189 -11.85 -0.27 12.32
CA VAL A 189 -12.53 0.66 13.25
C VAL A 189 -11.71 1.91 13.54
N VAL A 190 -10.38 1.79 13.63
CA VAL A 190 -9.49 2.94 13.84
C VAL A 190 -9.45 3.88 12.63
N ASP A 191 -9.63 3.38 11.40
CA ASP A 191 -9.75 4.23 10.21
C ASP A 191 -11.09 4.96 10.18
N GLU A 192 -12.18 4.30 10.59
CA GLU A 192 -13.50 4.94 10.74
C GLU A 192 -13.46 6.06 11.79
N ILE A 193 -12.80 5.82 12.92
CA ILE A 193 -12.59 6.81 13.98
C ILE A 193 -11.72 7.97 13.49
N ALA A 194 -10.61 7.70 12.80
CA ALA A 194 -9.73 8.71 12.24
C ALA A 194 -10.48 9.60 11.23
N SER A 195 -11.25 8.97 10.33
CA SER A 195 -12.09 9.67 9.36
C SER A 195 -13.19 10.52 10.01
N ALA A 196 -13.83 10.04 11.08
CA ALA A 196 -14.83 10.81 11.82
C ALA A 196 -14.21 12.02 12.54
N ALA A 197 -13.03 11.85 13.15
CA ALA A 197 -12.30 12.92 13.82
C ALA A 197 -11.88 14.05 12.86
N ASP A 198 -11.54 13.74 11.61
CA ASP A 198 -11.17 14.74 10.60
C ASP A 198 -12.27 15.78 10.35
N LEU A 199 -13.55 15.39 10.47
CA LEU A 199 -14.71 16.27 10.26
C LEU A 199 -14.70 17.49 11.18
N VAL A 200 -14.14 17.38 12.40
CA VAL A 200 -14.09 18.48 13.37
C VAL A 200 -12.69 19.09 13.52
N LYS A 201 -11.64 18.39 13.08
CA LYS A 201 -10.28 18.94 13.07
C LYS A 201 -10.13 20.02 12.01
N GLY A 202 -10.56 19.75 10.78
CA GLY A 202 -10.51 20.70 9.66
C GLY A 202 -9.08 21.13 9.26
N LYS A 203 -8.76 21.08 7.96
CA LYS A 203 -7.38 21.27 7.47
C LYS A 203 -6.70 22.59 7.83
N LEU A 204 -7.47 23.65 8.06
CA LEU A 204 -6.97 25.01 8.31
C LEU A 204 -7.38 25.56 9.67
N ALA A 205 -8.10 24.78 10.49
CA ALA A 205 -8.63 25.28 11.76
C ALA A 205 -7.63 25.25 12.91
N GLY A 206 -6.43 24.68 12.70
CA GLY A 206 -5.41 24.58 13.74
C GLY A 206 -5.80 23.65 14.89
N VAL A 207 -6.67 22.66 14.64
CA VAL A 207 -7.12 21.69 15.64
C VAL A 207 -6.47 20.33 15.32
N PRO A 208 -5.33 19.99 15.92
CA PRO A 208 -4.62 18.74 15.64
C PRO A 208 -5.19 17.54 16.42
N VAL A 209 -6.09 17.76 17.37
CA VAL A 209 -6.64 16.73 18.25
C VAL A 209 -8.17 16.80 18.28
N ALA A 210 -8.82 15.65 18.21
CA ALA A 210 -10.25 15.50 18.46
C ALA A 210 -10.49 14.28 19.36
N VAL A 211 -11.61 14.28 20.07
CA VAL A 211 -12.02 13.18 20.96
C VAL A 211 -13.30 12.56 20.41
N VAL A 212 -13.27 11.24 20.23
CA VAL A 212 -14.45 10.45 19.89
C VAL A 212 -14.94 9.76 21.16
N ARG A 213 -16.21 9.99 21.51
CA ARG A 213 -16.83 9.51 22.75
C ARG A 213 -18.12 8.75 22.46
N GLY A 214 -18.39 7.75 23.31
CA GLY A 214 -19.61 6.94 23.26
C GLY A 214 -19.46 5.64 22.48
N LEU A 215 -18.23 5.24 22.14
CA LEU A 215 -17.97 3.97 21.47
C LEU A 215 -17.80 2.83 22.51
N GLY A 216 -18.59 1.78 22.38
CA GLY A 216 -18.47 0.55 23.17
C GLY A 216 -17.36 -0.36 22.64
N LEU A 217 -16.12 0.14 22.59
CA LEU A 217 -15.01 -0.55 21.93
C LEU A 217 -14.47 -1.71 22.77
N ARG A 218 -14.09 -2.79 22.09
CA ARG A 218 -13.22 -3.82 22.68
C ARG A 218 -11.82 -3.23 22.83
N ARG A 219 -11.23 -3.42 24.01
CA ARG A 219 -9.85 -3.04 24.29
C ARG A 219 -9.00 -4.30 24.38
N PRO A 220 -7.85 -4.35 23.69
CA PRO A 220 -6.90 -5.43 23.88
C PRO A 220 -6.29 -5.33 25.28
N ASP A 221 -5.84 -6.47 25.80
CA ASP A 221 -4.89 -6.47 26.91
C ASP A 221 -3.59 -5.78 26.44
N ASP A 222 -2.90 -5.07 27.35
CA ASP A 222 -1.73 -4.26 26.95
C ASP A 222 -0.63 -5.10 26.25
N ASP A 223 -0.45 -6.38 26.63
CA ASP A 223 0.50 -7.31 26.00
C ASP A 223 0.06 -7.84 24.62
N ALA A 224 -1.23 -7.71 24.30
CA ALA A 224 -1.84 -8.14 23.04
C ALA A 224 -2.14 -6.96 22.09
N ASP A 225 -1.78 -5.73 22.46
CA ASP A 225 -2.03 -4.54 21.66
C ASP A 225 -1.05 -4.43 20.48
N GLU A 226 -1.48 -4.96 19.34
CA GLU A 226 -0.75 -4.96 18.07
C GLU A 226 -0.73 -3.58 17.36
N GLY A 227 -1.42 -2.58 17.91
CA GLY A 227 -1.56 -1.27 17.28
C GLY A 227 -2.14 -1.37 15.86
N THR A 228 -1.54 -0.65 14.91
CA THR A 228 -1.99 -0.59 13.51
C THR A 228 -1.39 -1.67 12.61
N ARG A 229 -0.47 -2.50 13.12
CA ARG A 229 0.15 -3.61 12.37
C ARG A 229 -0.86 -4.50 11.61
N PRO A 230 -2.04 -4.86 12.19
CA PRO A 230 -3.02 -5.68 11.47
C PRO A 230 -3.64 -5.02 10.23
N LEU A 231 -3.54 -3.69 10.06
CA LEU A 231 -4.03 -2.96 8.88
C LEU A 231 -3.09 -3.09 7.67
N VAL A 232 -1.80 -3.33 7.92
CA VAL A 232 -0.80 -3.47 6.85
C VAL A 232 -1.01 -4.81 6.15
N ARG A 233 -1.34 -4.79 4.85
CA ARG A 233 -1.45 -6.00 4.05
C ARG A 233 -0.06 -6.61 3.81
N LEU A 234 0.07 -7.89 4.14
CA LEU A 234 1.27 -8.66 3.85
C LEU A 234 1.30 -9.07 2.36
N PRO A 235 2.49 -9.33 1.77
CA PRO A 235 2.62 -9.63 0.35
C PRO A 235 1.74 -10.79 -0.16
N ALA A 236 1.47 -11.80 0.67
CA ALA A 236 0.62 -12.94 0.30
C ALA A 236 -0.86 -12.54 0.11
N ASP A 237 -1.32 -11.50 0.81
CA ASP A 237 -2.70 -11.03 0.78
C ASP A 237 -2.87 -9.75 -0.07
N ASP A 238 -1.77 -9.13 -0.51
CA ASP A 238 -1.77 -7.94 -1.35
C ASP A 238 -1.94 -8.32 -2.83
N LEU A 239 -3.18 -8.23 -3.33
CA LEU A 239 -3.50 -8.43 -4.74
C LEU A 239 -3.02 -7.28 -5.66
N PHE A 240 -2.44 -6.21 -5.09
CA PHE A 240 -1.87 -5.08 -5.83
C PHE A 240 -0.35 -4.92 -5.56
N PRO A 241 0.45 -6.00 -5.68
CA PRO A 241 1.85 -5.97 -5.28
C PRO A 241 2.73 -5.18 -6.24
N TYR A 242 2.23 -4.74 -7.40
CA TYR A 242 2.98 -3.93 -8.36
C TYR A 242 2.12 -2.84 -8.98
N GLY A 243 2.75 -1.74 -9.38
CA GLY A 243 2.14 -0.77 -10.28
C GLY A 243 1.93 -1.36 -11.66
N SER A 244 0.76 -1.11 -12.25
CA SER A 244 0.42 -1.59 -13.60
C SER A 244 1.45 -1.23 -14.69
N ARG A 245 2.23 -0.17 -14.50
CA ARG A 245 3.31 0.27 -15.40
C ARG A 245 4.64 -0.47 -15.19
N ASP A 246 4.91 -0.93 -13.98
CA ASP A 246 6.18 -1.55 -13.61
C ASP A 246 6.15 -3.08 -13.74
N VAL A 247 4.97 -3.68 -13.95
CA VAL A 247 4.78 -5.11 -14.27
C VAL A 247 5.61 -5.54 -15.48
N VAL A 248 5.84 -4.66 -16.46
CA VAL A 248 6.59 -5.00 -17.68
C VAL A 248 8.10 -5.11 -17.39
N ALA A 249 8.65 -4.27 -16.50
CA ALA A 249 10.07 -4.26 -16.17
C ALA A 249 10.46 -5.34 -15.14
N SER A 250 9.52 -5.78 -14.29
CA SER A 250 9.73 -6.92 -13.37
C SER A 250 9.66 -8.29 -14.06
N ARG A 251 9.37 -8.32 -15.36
CA ARG A 251 9.25 -9.51 -16.20
C ARG A 251 10.47 -9.64 -17.13
N ALA A 252 11.66 -9.70 -16.55
CA ALA A 252 12.87 -10.01 -17.31
C ALA A 252 12.85 -11.51 -17.71
N PRO A 253 13.39 -11.89 -18.89
CA PRO A 253 13.56 -13.29 -19.25
C PRO A 253 14.45 -13.99 -18.21
N GLU A 254 14.00 -15.12 -17.66
CA GLU A 254 14.76 -15.86 -16.65
C GLU A 254 15.80 -16.76 -17.32
N PRO A 255 17.11 -16.63 -17.00
CA PRO A 255 18.16 -17.45 -17.61
C PRO A 255 18.07 -18.92 -17.19
N HIS A 256 17.56 -19.18 -15.98
CA HIS A 256 17.38 -20.50 -15.39
C HIS A 256 15.91 -20.73 -15.07
N LEU A 257 15.29 -21.70 -15.73
CA LEU A 257 13.88 -22.05 -15.54
C LEU A 257 13.78 -23.42 -14.87
N VAL A 258 12.86 -23.55 -13.90
CA VAL A 258 12.53 -24.84 -13.28
C VAL A 258 11.29 -25.41 -13.98
N PRO A 259 11.36 -26.61 -14.59
CA PRO A 259 10.20 -27.23 -15.24
C PRO A 259 9.03 -27.42 -14.27
N ARG A 260 7.81 -27.19 -14.74
CA ARG A 260 6.57 -27.31 -13.96
C ARG A 260 5.46 -27.95 -14.81
N PRO A 261 4.58 -28.80 -14.24
CA PRO A 261 3.44 -29.35 -14.97
C PRO A 261 2.50 -28.27 -15.55
N GLY A 262 1.96 -28.50 -16.74
CA GLY A 262 0.99 -27.61 -17.40
C GLY A 262 1.58 -26.63 -18.42
N GLU A 263 2.86 -26.78 -18.75
CA GLU A 263 3.57 -25.89 -19.69
C GLU A 263 2.94 -25.86 -21.08
N LEU A 264 2.56 -27.04 -21.60
CA LEU A 264 2.02 -27.17 -22.95
C LEU A 264 0.66 -26.48 -23.06
N GLU A 265 -0.22 -26.68 -22.08
CA GLU A 265 -1.54 -26.06 -22.03
C GLU A 265 -1.43 -24.54 -21.93
N ALA A 266 -0.50 -24.05 -21.10
CA ALA A 266 -0.25 -22.62 -20.93
C ALA A 266 0.27 -21.97 -22.22
N VAL A 267 1.23 -22.60 -22.91
CA VAL A 267 1.75 -22.13 -24.19
C VAL A 267 0.65 -22.12 -25.24
N ALA A 268 -0.11 -23.22 -25.36
CA ALA A 268 -1.18 -23.33 -26.33
C ALA A 268 -2.25 -22.25 -26.14
N GLU A 269 -2.64 -21.97 -24.89
CA GLU A 269 -3.59 -20.89 -24.56
C GLU A 269 -3.00 -19.51 -24.88
N ALA A 270 -1.77 -19.23 -24.47
CA ALA A 270 -1.14 -17.94 -24.69
C ALA A 270 -1.00 -17.61 -26.18
N PHE A 271 -0.61 -18.58 -27.00
CA PHE A 271 -0.52 -18.38 -28.44
C PHE A 271 -1.87 -18.35 -29.14
N ARG A 272 -2.90 -19.02 -28.61
CA ARG A 272 -4.27 -18.88 -29.12
C ARG A 272 -4.79 -17.46 -28.93
N VAL A 273 -4.53 -16.88 -27.75
CA VAL A 273 -4.84 -15.46 -27.47
C VAL A 273 -4.03 -14.53 -28.37
N ALA A 274 -2.74 -14.79 -28.56
CA ALA A 274 -1.88 -13.98 -29.41
C ALA A 274 -2.26 -14.04 -30.90
N ALA A 275 -2.59 -15.23 -31.41
CA ALA A 275 -3.02 -15.43 -32.80
C ALA A 275 -4.38 -14.79 -33.07
N ALA A 276 -5.28 -14.73 -32.08
CA ALA A 276 -6.54 -14.01 -32.22
C ALA A 276 -6.35 -12.49 -32.43
N ALA A 277 -5.24 -11.92 -31.95
CA ALA A 277 -4.89 -10.52 -32.19
C ALA A 277 -4.31 -10.26 -33.60
N LEU A 278 -3.80 -11.30 -34.27
CA LEU A 278 -3.19 -11.27 -35.60
C LEU A 278 -3.61 -12.49 -36.44
N PRO A 279 -4.90 -12.63 -36.79
CA PRO A 279 -5.45 -13.85 -37.42
C PRO A 279 -4.84 -14.15 -38.79
N GLU A 280 -4.32 -13.12 -39.46
CA GLU A 280 -3.71 -13.20 -40.78
C GLU A 280 -2.25 -13.70 -40.76
N PHE A 281 -1.64 -13.88 -39.57
CA PHE A 281 -0.19 -14.16 -39.43
C PHE A 281 0.07 -15.57 -38.88
N PRO A 282 0.42 -16.55 -39.73
CA PRO A 282 0.58 -17.94 -39.30
C PRO A 282 1.90 -18.15 -38.56
N VAL A 283 1.80 -18.49 -37.27
CA VAL A 283 2.90 -19.00 -36.45
C VAL A 283 2.65 -20.46 -36.12
N VAL A 284 3.62 -21.33 -36.41
CA VAL A 284 3.53 -22.76 -36.10
C VAL A 284 4.37 -23.05 -34.87
N LEU A 285 3.79 -23.76 -33.90
CA LEU A 285 4.46 -24.13 -32.66
C LEU A 285 4.73 -25.63 -32.65
N ARG A 286 5.94 -26.01 -32.27
CA ARG A 286 6.31 -27.41 -32.08
C ARG A 286 6.87 -27.58 -30.67
N TYR A 287 6.15 -28.34 -29.85
CA TYR A 287 6.61 -28.73 -28.52
C TYR A 287 7.49 -29.99 -28.64
N GLY A 288 8.58 -30.05 -27.85
CA GLY A 288 9.51 -31.19 -27.86
C GLY A 288 10.62 -31.08 -28.93
N GLY A 289 11.21 -29.89 -29.05
CA GLY A 289 12.38 -29.60 -29.90
C GLY A 289 13.69 -30.21 -29.37
N GLU A 290 14.84 -29.59 -29.69
CA GLU A 290 16.12 -29.94 -29.05
C GLU A 290 16.07 -29.59 -27.55
N GLY A 291 15.92 -30.61 -26.70
CA GLY A 291 15.82 -30.49 -25.24
C GLY A 291 14.40 -30.61 -24.70
N ASP A 292 14.27 -31.03 -23.43
CA ASP A 292 12.98 -31.18 -22.76
C ASP A 292 12.36 -29.80 -22.44
N GLY A 293 11.06 -29.64 -22.73
CA GLY A 293 10.28 -28.44 -22.36
C GLY A 293 10.42 -27.24 -23.30
N VAL A 294 11.02 -27.40 -24.50
CA VAL A 294 11.19 -26.32 -25.47
C VAL A 294 10.02 -26.24 -26.46
N VAL A 295 9.56 -25.01 -26.71
CA VAL A 295 8.62 -24.67 -27.78
C VAL A 295 9.41 -24.04 -28.93
N ASP A 296 9.59 -24.79 -30.02
CA ASP A 296 10.11 -24.26 -31.27
C ASP A 296 9.03 -23.40 -31.93
N VAL A 297 9.37 -22.16 -32.27
CA VAL A 297 8.48 -21.23 -32.96
C VAL A 297 8.91 -21.12 -34.40
N HIS A 298 7.99 -21.43 -35.31
CA HIS A 298 8.21 -21.44 -36.74
C HIS A 298 7.35 -20.40 -37.45
N LEU A 299 7.90 -19.81 -38.51
CA LEU A 299 7.14 -19.04 -39.50
C LEU A 299 6.90 -19.88 -40.74
N SER A 300 5.69 -19.78 -41.29
CA SER A 300 5.36 -20.39 -42.58
C SER A 300 6.01 -19.67 -43.76
N ASP A 301 6.28 -18.37 -43.60
CA ASP A 301 6.89 -17.51 -44.62
C ASP A 301 8.36 -17.22 -44.32
N THR A 302 9.13 -16.89 -45.37
CA THR A 302 10.51 -16.39 -45.22
C THR A 302 10.58 -15.15 -44.33
N VAL A 303 11.63 -15.09 -43.51
CA VAL A 303 11.88 -13.98 -42.59
C VAL A 303 12.21 -12.70 -43.37
N GLY A 304 11.39 -11.67 -43.19
CA GLY A 304 11.57 -10.31 -43.69
C GLY A 304 11.08 -9.31 -42.64
N LEU A 305 11.21 -8.01 -42.91
CA LEU A 305 10.90 -6.97 -41.90
C LEU A 305 9.46 -7.07 -41.36
N ARG A 306 8.49 -7.27 -42.25
CA ARG A 306 7.06 -7.40 -41.88
C ARG A 306 6.80 -8.64 -41.03
N THR A 307 7.36 -9.78 -41.42
CA THR A 307 7.16 -11.05 -40.70
C THR A 307 7.91 -11.04 -39.35
N ALA A 308 9.06 -10.38 -39.25
CA ALA A 308 9.77 -10.18 -38.00
C ALA A 308 8.99 -9.28 -37.01
N VAL A 309 8.39 -8.18 -37.48
CA VAL A 309 7.56 -7.30 -36.63
C VAL A 309 6.32 -8.03 -36.13
N ASN A 310 5.62 -8.75 -37.01
CA ASN A 310 4.44 -9.52 -36.64
C ASN A 310 4.78 -10.68 -35.69
N LEU A 311 5.91 -11.36 -35.91
CA LEU A 311 6.43 -12.37 -34.98
C LEU A 311 6.69 -11.78 -33.60
N GLY A 312 7.36 -10.61 -33.54
CA GLY A 312 7.60 -9.91 -32.28
C GLY A 312 6.30 -9.55 -31.54
N ALA A 313 5.25 -9.15 -32.27
CA ALA A 313 3.94 -8.88 -31.70
C ALA A 313 3.27 -10.15 -31.14
N VAL A 314 3.25 -11.24 -31.91
CA VAL A 314 2.66 -12.52 -31.46
C VAL A 314 3.41 -13.10 -30.25
N VAL A 315 4.74 -13.19 -30.33
CA VAL A 315 5.57 -13.70 -29.23
C VAL A 315 5.46 -12.79 -28.01
N GLY A 316 5.42 -11.46 -28.20
CA GLY A 316 5.24 -10.50 -27.13
C GLY A 316 3.91 -10.68 -26.38
N VAL A 317 2.79 -10.81 -27.11
CA VAL A 317 1.47 -11.08 -26.50
C VAL A 317 1.46 -12.42 -25.77
N ALA A 318 2.03 -13.46 -26.37
CA ALA A 318 2.12 -14.78 -25.74
C ALA A 318 2.94 -14.74 -24.43
N VAL A 319 4.10 -14.09 -24.43
CA VAL A 319 4.94 -13.91 -23.23
C VAL A 319 4.21 -13.13 -22.14
N VAL A 320 3.51 -12.04 -22.50
CA VAL A 320 2.72 -11.26 -21.54
C VAL A 320 1.62 -12.10 -20.89
N GLN A 321 0.95 -12.93 -21.69
CA GLN A 321 -0.10 -13.82 -21.22
C GLN A 321 0.47 -14.93 -20.32
N LEU A 322 1.58 -15.55 -20.71
CA LEU A 322 2.29 -16.56 -19.90
C LEU A 322 2.69 -16.00 -18.52
N HIS A 323 3.24 -14.79 -18.51
CA HIS A 323 3.59 -14.11 -17.26
C HIS A 323 2.35 -13.71 -16.43
N ALA A 324 1.22 -13.36 -17.07
CA ALA A 324 -0.04 -13.11 -16.36
C ALA A 324 -0.60 -14.38 -15.70
N MET A 325 -0.32 -15.54 -16.29
CA MET A 325 -0.63 -16.86 -15.71
C MET A 325 0.41 -17.33 -14.67
N GLY A 326 1.39 -16.48 -14.32
CA GLY A 326 2.38 -16.78 -13.28
C GLY A 326 3.56 -17.65 -13.73
N TRP A 327 3.82 -17.72 -15.04
CA TRP A 327 4.99 -18.41 -15.57
C TRP A 327 6.19 -17.47 -15.74
N SER A 328 7.39 -18.04 -15.67
CA SER A 328 8.62 -17.42 -16.14
C SER A 328 8.92 -17.90 -17.55
N THR A 329 9.40 -17.01 -18.42
CA THR A 329 9.74 -17.35 -19.81
C THR A 329 11.18 -16.99 -20.16
N ARG A 330 11.72 -17.68 -21.15
CA ARG A 330 12.95 -17.29 -21.86
C ARG A 330 12.67 -17.37 -23.35
N TRP A 331 13.03 -16.33 -24.11
CA TRP A 331 12.92 -16.32 -25.57
C TRP A 331 14.30 -16.17 -26.18
N GLU A 332 14.66 -17.06 -27.10
CA GLU A 332 15.91 -17.01 -27.85
C GLU A 332 15.60 -17.07 -29.36
N PRO A 333 15.89 -16.01 -30.13
CA PRO A 333 15.75 -16.06 -31.58
C PRO A 333 16.82 -16.97 -32.19
N VAL A 334 16.43 -17.82 -33.16
CA VAL A 334 17.31 -18.84 -33.77
C VAL A 334 17.54 -18.58 -35.28
N GLY A 335 16.96 -17.52 -35.86
CA GLY A 335 17.05 -17.25 -37.30
C GLY A 335 18.13 -16.25 -37.73
N THR A 336 18.96 -16.62 -38.70
CA THR A 336 19.69 -15.70 -39.60
C THR A 336 18.85 -15.37 -40.84
N PRO A 337 18.97 -14.16 -41.44
CA PRO A 337 18.30 -13.83 -42.70
C PRO A 337 18.59 -14.86 -43.79
N GLY A 338 17.54 -15.46 -44.39
CA GLY A 338 17.64 -16.47 -45.46
C GLY A 338 17.70 -17.95 -45.01
N GLY A 339 17.52 -18.25 -43.72
CA GLY A 339 17.54 -19.61 -43.15
C GLY A 339 16.18 -20.31 -42.98
N THR A 340 16.19 -21.44 -42.25
CA THR A 340 15.07 -22.38 -41.97
C THR A 340 13.82 -21.72 -41.37
N SER A 341 12.67 -22.40 -41.41
CA SER A 341 11.41 -21.92 -40.82
C SER A 341 11.43 -21.70 -39.30
N LEU A 342 12.42 -22.26 -38.58
CA LEU A 342 12.63 -22.03 -37.15
C LEU A 342 13.16 -20.60 -36.92
N VAL A 343 12.39 -19.80 -36.18
CA VAL A 343 12.73 -18.39 -35.93
C VAL A 343 13.16 -18.12 -34.49
N GLY A 344 12.81 -18.99 -33.57
CA GLY A 344 13.23 -18.90 -32.19
C GLY A 344 12.69 -20.02 -31.32
N ARG A 345 13.14 -20.04 -30.08
CA ARG A 345 12.78 -21.01 -29.05
C ARG A 345 12.24 -20.26 -27.85
N LEU A 346 11.12 -20.74 -27.34
CA LEU A 346 10.51 -20.27 -26.10
C LEU A 346 10.61 -21.38 -25.06
N TRP A 347 11.18 -21.06 -23.91
CA TRP A 347 11.16 -21.91 -22.72
C TRP A 347 10.18 -21.33 -21.71
N LEU A 348 9.52 -22.23 -20.98
CA LEU A 348 8.58 -21.92 -19.92
C LEU A 348 8.97 -22.68 -18.66
N GLY A 349 8.79 -22.06 -17.49
CA GLY A 349 9.00 -22.73 -16.21
C GLY A 349 8.61 -21.84 -15.03
N GLY A 350 8.98 -22.26 -13.82
CA GLY A 350 8.95 -21.42 -12.63
C GLY A 350 10.24 -20.61 -12.44
N ALA A 351 10.17 -19.58 -11.60
CA ALA A 351 11.36 -18.90 -11.10
C ALA A 351 12.17 -19.86 -10.21
N PRO A 352 13.52 -19.85 -10.29
CA PRO A 352 14.35 -20.56 -9.33
C PRO A 352 14.09 -19.98 -7.92
N LEU A 353 13.99 -20.88 -6.94
CA LEU A 353 13.75 -20.54 -5.53
C LEU A 353 14.88 -19.71 -4.92
#